data_AF-A0A447Y2L4-F1
#
_entry.id   AF-A0A447Y2L4-F1
#
_cell.length_a   1.000
_cell.length_b   1.000
_cell.length_c   1.000
_cell.angle_alpha   90.00
_cell.angle_beta   90.00
_cell.angle_gamma   90.00
#
_symmetry.space_group_name_H-M   'P 1'
#
loop_
_entity.id
_entity.type
_entity.pdbx_description
1 polymer ?
#
loop_
_entity_poly.entity_id
_entity_poly.type
_entity_poly.pdbx_seq_one_letter_code
_entity_poly.pdbx_strand_id
1 'polypeptide(L)'
;MKLSGQHNYTNALAALALADAAGLPRASSLKALTTFTGLPHRFEVVLEHNGVRWINDSKATNVGSTEAALNGLHVDGTLHLLLGGDGKSADFSHWRVT
;
A
#
# COMPACT_ATOMS: atom_id res chain seq x y z
N MET A 1 -5.82 -11.58 -6.53
CA MET A 1 -4.80 -11.18 -5.54
C MET A 1 -5.52 -10.53 -4.38
N LYS A 2 -5.14 -10.79 -3.13
CA LYS A 2 -5.81 -10.15 -1.97
C LYS A 2 -5.34 -8.71 -1.75
N LEU A 3 -4.13 -8.40 -2.20
CA LEU A 3 -3.65 -7.02 -2.26
C LEU A 3 -4.35 -6.23 -3.36
N SER A 4 -4.75 -5.01 -3.03
CA SER A 4 -5.34 -4.03 -3.94
C SER A 4 -4.43 -2.80 -4.08
N GLY A 5 -4.61 -2.03 -5.15
CA GLY A 5 -3.87 -0.78 -5.41
C GLY A 5 -2.73 -0.95 -6.41
N GLN A 6 -2.53 0.07 -7.24
CA GLN A 6 -1.58 0.05 -8.36
C GLN A 6 -0.14 -0.28 -7.93
N HIS A 7 0.31 0.28 -6.79
CA HIS A 7 1.64 0.03 -6.25
C HIS A 7 1.84 -1.43 -5.81
N ASN A 8 0.78 -2.11 -5.38
CA ASN A 8 0.85 -3.53 -5.02
C ASN A 8 0.94 -4.41 -6.25
N TYR A 9 0.34 -3.99 -7.37
CA TYR A 9 0.51 -4.69 -8.65
C TYR A 9 1.93 -4.54 -9.18
N THR A 10 2.54 -3.35 -9.10
CA THR A 10 3.96 -3.18 -9.48
C THR A 10 4.90 -3.98 -8.57
N ASN A 11 4.63 -4.02 -7.26
CA ASN A 11 5.37 -4.89 -6.33
C ASN A 11 5.22 -6.37 -6.69
N ALA A 12 4.02 -6.83 -7.05
CA ALA A 12 3.78 -8.20 -7.46
C ALA A 12 4.50 -8.56 -8.76
N LEU A 13 4.53 -7.64 -9.74
CA LEU A 13 5.28 -7.81 -10.98
C LEU A 13 6.79 -7.88 -10.72
N ALA A 14 7.31 -7.00 -9.88
CA ALA A 14 8.73 -7.02 -9.49
C ALA A 14 9.10 -8.33 -8.77
N ALA A 15 8.26 -8.79 -7.83
CA ALA A 15 8.45 -10.05 -7.13
C ALA A 15 8.40 -11.25 -8.10
N LEU A 16 7.48 -11.25 -9.07
CA LEU A 16 7.37 -12.30 -10.07
C LEU A 16 8.59 -12.34 -11.00
N ALA A 17 9.05 -11.18 -11.47
CA ALA A 17 10.25 -11.07 -12.30
C ALA A 17 11.51 -11.58 -11.58
N LEU A 18 11.65 -11.26 -10.29
CA LEU A 18 12.74 -11.78 -9.46
C LEU A 18 12.62 -13.30 -9.25
N ALA A 19 11.41 -13.81 -9.02
CA ALA A 19 11.17 -15.25 -8.87
C ALA A 19 11.52 -16.02 -10.14
N ASP A 20 11.19 -15.47 -11.31
CA ASP A 20 11.55 -16.04 -12.61
C ASP A 20 13.06 -16.06 -12.82
N ALA A 21 13.74 -14.94 -12.51
CA ALA A 21 15.20 -14.85 -12.61
C ALA A 21 15.93 -15.82 -11.65
N ALA A 22 15.30 -16.13 -10.51
CA ALA A 22 15.79 -17.13 -9.55
C ALA A 22 15.46 -18.58 -9.94
N GLY A 23 14.77 -18.81 -11.07
CA GLY A 23 14.41 -20.15 -11.54
C GLY A 23 13.26 -20.80 -10.77
N LEU A 24 12.44 -20.02 -10.05
CA LEU A 24 11.29 -20.56 -9.33
C LEU A 24 10.15 -20.92 -10.29
N PRO A 25 9.39 -22.01 -10.06
CA PRO A 25 8.28 -22.37 -10.92
C PRO A 25 7.19 -21.30 -10.93
N ARG A 26 6.85 -20.81 -12.14
CA ARG A 26 5.85 -19.75 -12.32
C ARG A 26 4.51 -20.05 -11.64
N ALA A 27 4.03 -21.28 -11.71
CA ALA A 27 2.76 -21.69 -11.09
C ALA A 27 2.79 -21.51 -9.56
N SER A 28 3.91 -21.85 -8.91
CA SER A 28 4.09 -21.69 -7.47
C SER A 28 4.17 -20.20 -7.08
N SER A 29 4.90 -19.39 -7.86
CA SER A 29 5.00 -17.94 -7.65
C SER A 29 3.64 -17.25 -7.78
N LEU A 30 2.84 -17.60 -8.80
CA LEU A 30 1.49 -17.08 -8.97
C LEU A 30 0.58 -17.50 -7.81
N LYS A 31 0.65 -18.76 -7.36
CA LYS A 31 -0.09 -19.22 -6.18
C LYS A 31 0.26 -18.40 -4.95
N ALA A 32 1.56 -18.15 -4.70
CA ALA A 32 2.01 -17.32 -3.58
C ALA A 32 1.42 -15.89 -3.64
N LEU A 33 1.40 -15.26 -4.82
CA LEU A 33 0.79 -13.95 -5.02
C LEU A 33 -0.72 -13.95 -4.71
N THR A 34 -1.44 -15.03 -5.01
CA THR A 34 -2.88 -15.14 -4.68
C THR A 34 -3.14 -15.37 -3.19
N THR A 35 -2.22 -16.01 -2.48
CA THR A 35 -2.38 -16.34 -1.05
C THR A 35 -1.87 -15.24 -0.12
N PHE A 36 -0.94 -14.40 -0.57
CA PHE A 36 -0.37 -13.32 0.22
C PHE A 36 -1.42 -12.27 0.59
N THR A 37 -1.58 -12.01 1.88
CA THR A 37 -2.58 -11.08 2.45
C THR A 37 -2.02 -9.69 2.75
N GLY A 38 -0.73 -9.47 2.51
CA GLY A 38 -0.04 -8.24 2.92
C GLY A 38 0.74 -8.39 4.21
N LEU A 39 1.30 -7.26 4.66
CA LEU A 39 2.04 -7.16 5.91
C LEU A 39 1.22 -6.29 6.88
N PRO A 40 1.31 -6.57 8.19
CA PRO A 40 0.78 -5.64 9.19
C PRO A 40 1.31 -4.23 8.95
N HIS A 41 0.46 -3.23 9.18
CA HIS A 41 0.79 -1.80 9.08
C HIS A 41 1.09 -1.27 7.66
N ARG A 42 0.82 -2.05 6.61
CA ARG A 42 0.90 -1.60 5.21
C ARG A 42 -0.47 -1.57 4.58
N PHE A 43 -1.09 -0.39 4.61
CA PHE A 43 -2.45 -0.16 4.09
C PHE A 43 -3.48 -1.19 4.59
N GLU A 44 -3.36 -1.53 5.87
CA GLU A 44 -4.12 -2.60 6.51
C GLU A 44 -5.48 -2.08 7.00
N VAL A 45 -6.59 -2.68 6.56
CA VAL A 45 -7.91 -2.36 7.13
C VAL A 45 -7.99 -3.00 8.52
N VAL A 46 -7.92 -2.19 9.56
CA VAL A 46 -7.96 -2.65 10.97
C VAL A 46 -9.37 -2.68 11.55
N LEU A 47 -10.28 -1.89 10.97
CA LEU A 47 -11.68 -1.85 11.36
C LEU A 47 -12.54 -1.39 10.18
N GLU A 48 -13.67 -2.05 9.97
CA GLU A 48 -14.76 -1.54 9.15
C GLU A 48 -16.03 -1.55 9.99
N HIS A 49 -16.56 -0.36 10.29
CA HIS A 49 -17.70 -0.23 11.18
C HIS A 49 -18.51 1.03 10.84
N ASN A 50 -19.83 0.92 10.84
CA ASN A 50 -20.77 2.01 10.49
C ASN A 50 -20.44 2.70 9.16
N GLY A 51 -20.01 1.94 8.16
CA GLY A 51 -19.64 2.46 6.83
C GLY A 51 -18.29 3.20 6.79
N VAL A 52 -17.51 3.19 7.88
CA VAL A 52 -16.18 3.81 7.95
C VAL A 52 -15.10 2.72 7.94
N ARG A 53 -14.16 2.85 7.01
CA ARG A 53 -12.93 2.03 6.94
C ARG A 53 -11.79 2.73 7.66
N TRP A 54 -11.19 2.06 8.62
CA TRP A 54 -10.02 2.51 9.36
C TRP A 54 -8.80 1.76 8.83
N ILE A 55 -7.84 2.51 8.27
CA ILE A 55 -6.67 1.95 7.60
C ILE A 55 -5.42 2.28 8.42
N ASN A 56 -4.67 1.25 8.81
CA ASN A 56 -3.35 1.38 9.42
C ASN A 56 -2.27 1.32 8.33
N ASP A 57 -1.68 2.48 8.06
CA ASP A 57 -0.52 2.62 7.18
C ASP A 57 0.68 3.26 7.88
N SER A 58 0.88 2.93 9.16
CA SER A 58 1.96 3.49 9.99
C SER A 58 3.38 3.20 9.50
N LYS A 59 3.55 2.30 8.51
CA LYS A 59 4.83 2.07 7.82
C LYS A 59 5.10 3.05 6.67
N ALA A 60 4.16 3.92 6.33
CA ALA A 60 4.39 5.03 5.40
C ALA A 60 5.23 6.14 6.05
N THR A 61 6.50 5.84 6.34
CA THR A 61 7.43 6.73 7.07
C THR A 61 8.19 7.71 6.15
N ASN A 62 7.80 7.81 4.89
CA ASN A 62 8.33 8.76 3.92
C ASN A 62 7.22 9.20 2.97
N VAL A 63 7.43 10.37 2.37
CA VAL A 63 6.49 11.03 1.46
C VAL A 63 5.99 10.07 0.36
N GLY A 64 6.90 9.44 -0.39
CA GLY A 64 6.52 8.57 -1.51
C GLY A 64 5.66 7.36 -1.11
N SER A 65 5.77 6.87 0.13
CA SER A 65 4.94 5.76 0.61
C SER A 65 3.50 6.17 0.79
N THR A 66 3.26 7.33 1.41
CA THR A 66 1.91 7.86 1.57
C THR A 66 1.31 8.32 0.23
N GLU A 67 2.10 8.88 -0.69
CA GLU A 67 1.61 9.20 -2.04
C GLU A 67 1.11 7.95 -2.78
N ALA A 68 1.86 6.85 -2.70
CA ALA A 68 1.45 5.58 -3.30
C ALA A 68 0.16 5.01 -2.70
N ALA A 69 -0.05 5.25 -1.40
CA ALA A 69 -1.27 4.89 -0.68
C ALA A 69 -2.46 5.76 -1.13
N LEU A 70 -2.27 7.08 -1.23
CA LEU A 70 -3.33 8.03 -1.63
C LEU A 70 -3.74 7.90 -3.10
N ASN A 71 -2.77 7.75 -4.02
CA ASN A 71 -3.05 7.63 -5.46
C ASN A 71 -3.88 6.40 -5.83
N GLY A 72 -3.83 5.34 -5.00
CA GLY A 72 -4.60 4.12 -5.19
C GLY A 72 -5.93 4.09 -4.44
N LEU A 73 -6.24 5.12 -3.65
CA LEU A 73 -7.37 5.11 -2.72
C LEU A 73 -8.62 5.72 -3.37
N HIS A 74 -9.70 4.94 -3.39
CA HIS A 74 -11.04 5.43 -3.69
C HIS A 74 -11.84 5.61 -2.39
N VAL A 75 -12.39 6.81 -2.21
CA VAL A 75 -13.20 7.19 -1.04
C VAL A 75 -14.51 7.79 -1.53
N ASP A 76 -15.64 7.16 -1.18
CA ASP A 76 -16.98 7.65 -1.55
C ASP A 76 -17.40 8.90 -0.75
N GLY A 77 -16.66 9.24 0.31
CA GLY A 77 -16.89 10.38 1.21
C GLY A 77 -15.61 11.13 1.57
N THR A 78 -15.51 11.60 2.81
CA THR A 78 -14.36 12.38 3.27
C THR A 78 -13.20 11.48 3.69
N LEU A 79 -12.01 11.78 3.16
CA LEU A 79 -10.77 11.18 3.64
C LEU A 79 -10.24 11.95 4.86
N HIS A 80 -10.21 11.31 6.02
CA HIS A 80 -9.53 11.82 7.21
C HIS A 80 -8.12 11.25 7.29
N LEU A 81 -7.12 12.03 6.86
CA LEU A 81 -5.73 11.62 6.82
C LEU A 81 -4.97 12.13 8.07
N LEU A 82 -4.34 11.21 8.81
CA LEU A 82 -3.50 11.54 9.95
C LEU A 82 -2.05 11.61 9.51
N LEU A 83 -1.45 12.79 9.56
CA LEU A 83 -0.04 13.04 9.22
C LEU A 83 0.72 13.58 10.44
N GLY A 84 1.97 13.16 10.60
CA GLY A 84 2.83 13.63 11.68
C GLY A 84 4.05 12.74 11.90
N GLY A 85 4.98 13.19 12.74
CA GLY A 85 6.24 12.52 13.05
C GLY A 85 7.47 13.36 12.67
N ASP A 86 8.65 12.73 12.67
CA ASP A 86 9.89 13.34 12.18
C ASP A 86 9.98 13.22 10.66
N GLY A 87 9.85 14.35 9.98
CA GLY A 87 9.85 14.44 8.52
C GLY A 87 11.22 14.25 7.87
N LYS A 88 12.32 14.09 8.63
CA LYS A 88 13.69 13.90 8.11
C LYS A 88 14.07 14.91 7.02
N SER A 89 13.69 16.17 7.21
CA SER A 89 13.90 17.27 6.26
C SER A 89 13.25 17.08 4.88
N ALA A 90 12.25 16.20 4.76
CA ALA A 90 11.49 16.05 3.53
C ALA A 90 10.69 17.31 3.21
N ASP A 91 10.56 17.60 1.91
CA ASP A 91 9.68 18.66 1.42
C ASP A 91 8.25 18.12 1.27
N PHE A 92 7.29 18.78 1.92
CA PHE A 92 5.87 18.46 1.87
C PHE A 92 5.07 19.49 1.07
N SER A 93 5.73 20.46 0.42
CA SER A 93 5.10 21.58 -0.27
C SER A 93 4.09 21.18 -1.36
N HIS A 94 4.27 19.99 -1.95
CA HIS A 94 3.39 19.42 -2.96
C HIS A 94 2.14 18.74 -2.37
N TRP A 95 2.09 18.51 -1.05
CA TRP A 95 0.92 17.95 -0.35
C TRP A 95 -0.03 19.07 0.05
N ARG A 96 -0.63 19.71 -0.94
CA ARG A 96 -1.68 20.68 -0.71
C ARG A 96 -3.02 19.96 -0.61
N VAL A 97 -3.59 19.96 0.59
CA VAL A 97 -5.00 19.62 0.80
C VAL A 97 -5.80 20.88 0.48
N THR A 98 -6.39 20.94 -0.71
CA THR A 98 -7.44 21.93 -1.06
C THR A 98 -8.80 21.26 -1.04
#